data_AF-A0A814PKV6-F1
#
_entry.id   AF-A0A814PKV6-F1
#
_cell.length_a   1.000
_cell.length_b   1.000
_cell.length_c   1.000
_cell.angle_alpha   90.00
_cell.angle_beta   90.00
_cell.angle_gamma   90.00
#
_symmetry.space_group_name_H-M   'P 1'
#
loop_
_entity.id
_entity.type
_entity.pdbx_description
1 polymer ?
#
loop_
_entity_poly.entity_id
_entity_poly.type
_entity_poly.pdbx_seq_one_letter_code
_entity_poly.pdbx_strand_id
1 'polypeptide(L)'
;MIPSVFIIVDNFPLNANGKVDRKRLPAPSFSTSSSNDNTNSPFTRLEQQLQDIFSQVFHVESTSVEASFNQLGGTSLDMIHALTLIRGEICKEAGFGALLTNPSIRQRAQVIEPLLFFEKL
;
A
#
# COMPACT_ATOMS: atom_id res chain seq x y z
N MET A 1 -6.34 -5.68 11.09
CA MET A 1 -6.59 -4.26 11.39
C MET A 1 -5.27 -3.63 11.81
N ILE A 2 -4.79 -2.60 11.10
CA ILE A 2 -3.58 -1.83 11.46
C ILE A 2 -4.00 -0.35 11.51
N PRO A 3 -3.82 0.36 12.64
CA PRO A 3 -4.14 1.78 12.73
C PRO A 3 -3.27 2.62 11.80
N SER A 4 -3.88 3.58 11.10
CA SER A 4 -3.16 4.50 10.19
C SER A 4 -2.38 5.58 10.93
N VAL A 5 -2.74 5.87 12.19
CA VAL A 5 -2.10 6.90 13.03
C VAL A 5 -2.08 6.41 14.47
N PHE A 6 -0.95 6.63 15.13
CA PHE A 6 -0.80 6.49 16.58
C PHE A 6 -0.50 7.87 17.16
N ILE A 7 -1.26 8.28 18.18
CA ILE A 7 -1.07 9.55 18.88
C ILE A 7 -0.77 9.20 20.34
N ILE A 8 0.39 9.62 20.81
CA ILE A 8 0.75 9.48 22.22
C ILE A 8 0.09 10.64 22.99
N VAL A 9 -0.64 10.30 24.04
CA VAL A 9 -1.24 11.26 24.98
C VAL A 9 -0.74 10.96 26.37
N ASP A 10 -0.39 12.00 27.13
CA ASP A 10 0.10 11.84 28.50
C ASP A 10 -1.02 11.38 29.45
N ASN A 11 -2.26 11.78 29.17
CA ASN A 11 -3.44 11.33 29.90
C ASN A 11 -4.68 11.26 29.00
N PHE A 12 -5.58 10.31 29.28
CA PHE A 12 -6.84 10.21 28.58
C PHE A 12 -7.82 11.28 29.08
N PRO A 13 -8.45 12.07 28.20
CA PRO A 13 -9.51 12.98 28.62
C PRO A 13 -10.71 12.16 29.11
N LEU A 14 -11.16 12.42 30.33
CA LEU A 14 -12.32 11.76 30.93
C LEU A 14 -13.51 12.72 31.00
N ASN A 15 -14.73 12.16 30.92
CA ASN A 15 -15.96 12.88 31.22
C ASN A 15 -16.24 12.89 32.74
N ALA A 16 -17.32 13.56 33.15
CA ALA A 16 -17.71 13.68 34.56
C ALA A 16 -17.95 12.32 35.26
N ASN A 17 -18.23 11.26 34.50
CA ASN A 17 -18.44 9.90 35.01
C ASN A 17 -17.15 9.05 34.97
N GLY A 18 -16.00 9.65 34.69
CA GLY A 18 -14.70 8.95 34.61
C GLY A 18 -14.50 8.10 33.35
N LYS A 19 -15.37 8.18 32.34
CA LYS A 19 -15.20 7.46 31.06
C LYS A 19 -14.42 8.31 30.07
N VAL A 20 -13.67 7.67 29.17
CA VAL A 20 -12.92 8.38 28.11
C VAL A 20 -13.87 9.21 27.24
N ASP A 21 -13.59 10.50 27.16
CA ASP A 21 -14.31 11.45 26.34
C ASP A 21 -13.67 11.51 24.94
N ARG A 22 -14.23 10.71 24.02
CA ARG A 22 -13.72 10.59 22.64
C ARG A 22 -13.76 11.89 21.86
N LYS A 23 -14.64 12.85 22.23
CA LYS A 23 -14.73 14.15 21.56
C LYS A 23 -13.58 15.09 21.91
N ARG A 24 -12.93 14.83 23.05
CA ARG A 24 -11.80 15.62 23.55
C ARG A 24 -10.45 14.99 23.24
N LEU A 25 -10.43 13.85 22.55
CA LEU A 25 -9.18 13.27 22.05
C LEU A 25 -8.57 14.20 21.00
N PRO A 26 -7.22 14.36 20.99
CA PRO A 26 -6.55 15.12 19.95
C PRO A 26 -6.93 14.59 18.57
N ALA A 27 -7.29 15.50 17.66
CA ALA A 27 -7.54 15.12 16.28
C ALA A 27 -6.22 14.69 15.63
N PRO A 28 -6.20 13.61 14.82
CA PRO A 28 -5.04 13.26 14.03
C PRO A 28 -4.71 14.41 13.07
N SER A 29 -3.53 15.01 13.25
CA SER A 29 -2.96 15.89 12.24
C SER A 29 -2.44 15.00 11.11
N PHE A 30 -3.28 14.77 10.10
CA PHE A 30 -2.81 14.25 8.84
C PHE A 30 -1.98 15.37 8.20
N SER A 31 -0.68 15.38 8.49
CA SER A 31 0.25 15.96 7.53
C SER A 31 -0.07 15.24 6.23
N THR A 32 -0.67 15.95 5.28
CA THR A 32 -0.54 15.59 3.88
C THR A 32 0.94 15.73 3.59
N SER A 33 1.73 14.74 4.02
CA SER A 33 2.87 14.30 3.27
C SER A 33 2.30 13.73 1.97
N SER A 34 1.73 14.61 1.14
CA SER A 34 2.09 14.63 -0.26
C SER A 34 3.60 14.76 -0.24
N SER A 35 4.26 13.63 -0.09
CA SER A 35 5.62 13.41 -0.54
C SER A 35 5.58 13.55 -2.06
N ASN A 36 5.34 14.78 -2.52
CA ASN A 36 5.48 15.25 -3.89
C ASN A 36 6.97 15.45 -4.23
N ASP A 37 7.89 14.94 -3.41
CA ASP A 37 9.32 14.95 -3.69
C ASP A 37 9.81 13.67 -4.39
N ASN A 38 8.96 12.64 -4.56
CA ASN A 38 9.34 11.39 -5.26
C ASN A 38 8.55 11.10 -6.54
N THR A 39 7.68 12.02 -6.97
CA THR A 39 6.98 11.96 -8.26
C THR A 39 7.94 12.04 -9.47
N ASN A 40 9.22 12.34 -9.22
CA ASN A 40 10.27 12.48 -10.24
C ASN A 40 11.12 11.22 -10.48
N SER A 41 10.91 10.12 -9.75
CA SER A 41 11.67 8.90 -10.02
C SER A 41 11.11 8.20 -11.28
N PRO A 42 11.97 7.80 -12.23
CA PRO A 42 11.54 7.28 -13.52
C PRO A 42 10.66 6.04 -13.37
N PHE A 43 9.56 6.03 -14.13
CA PHE A 43 8.65 4.90 -14.21
C PHE A 43 9.34 3.73 -14.92
N THR A 44 9.48 2.60 -14.26
CA THR A 44 10.02 1.38 -14.90
C THR A 44 8.91 0.64 -15.66
N ARG A 45 9.29 -0.18 -16.65
CA ARG A 45 8.30 -1.02 -17.35
C ARG A 45 7.56 -1.98 -16.42
N LEU A 46 8.25 -2.50 -15.40
CA LEU A 46 7.65 -3.38 -14.41
C LEU A 46 6.62 -2.64 -13.55
N GLU A 47 6.93 -1.41 -13.12
CA GLU A 47 5.96 -0.55 -12.43
C GLU A 47 4.71 -0.31 -13.28
N GLN A 48 4.84 -0.15 -14.61
CA GLN A 48 3.71 0.02 -15.53
C GLN A 48 2.84 -1.22 -15.64
N GLN A 49 3.45 -2.40 -15.84
CA GLN A 49 2.69 -3.64 -15.88
C GLN A 49 1.95 -3.91 -14.55
N LEU A 50 2.60 -3.62 -13.42
CA LEU A 50 1.95 -3.72 -12.12
C LEU A 50 0.80 -2.71 -11.99
N GLN A 51 1.00 -1.46 -12.39
CA GLN A 51 -0.04 -0.43 -12.38
C GLN A 51 -1.27 -0.85 -13.19
N ASP A 52 -1.07 -1.47 -14.36
CA ASP A 52 -2.16 -1.97 -15.20
C ASP A 52 -2.95 -3.08 -14.48
N ILE A 53 -2.25 -4.06 -13.89
CA ILE A 53 -2.87 -5.13 -13.10
C ILE A 53 -3.66 -4.54 -11.92
N PHE A 54 -3.08 -3.60 -11.18
CA PHE A 54 -3.76 -2.99 -10.04
C PHE A 54 -4.97 -2.16 -10.46
N SER A 55 -4.87 -1.41 -11.56
CA SER A 55 -5.99 -0.64 -12.09
C SER A 55 -7.14 -1.56 -12.52
N GLN A 56 -6.83 -2.73 -13.07
CA GLN A 56 -7.82 -3.77 -13.40
C GLN A 56 -8.49 -4.35 -12.13
N VAL A 57 -7.70 -4.69 -11.11
CA VAL A 57 -8.21 -5.26 -9.84
C VAL A 57 -9.09 -4.27 -9.09
N PHE A 58 -8.74 -2.99 -9.11
CA PHE A 58 -9.47 -1.93 -8.40
C PHE A 58 -10.58 -1.26 -9.21
N HIS A 59 -10.71 -1.60 -10.50
CA HIS A 59 -11.65 -0.96 -11.42
C HIS A 59 -11.52 0.58 -11.46
N VAL A 60 -10.27 1.06 -11.50
CA VAL A 60 -9.93 2.50 -11.58
C VAL A 60 -9.15 2.79 -12.86
N GLU A 61 -9.19 4.04 -13.31
CA GLU A 61 -8.51 4.47 -14.55
C GLU A 61 -6.98 4.45 -14.42
N SER A 62 -6.45 4.85 -13.26
CA SER A 62 -5.02 4.80 -12.98
C SER A 62 -4.76 4.84 -11.47
N THR A 63 -3.68 4.18 -11.04
CA THR A 63 -3.21 4.18 -9.65
C THR A 63 -1.83 4.80 -9.55
N SER A 64 -1.55 5.61 -8.53
CA SER A 64 -0.19 6.11 -8.31
C SER A 64 0.74 4.98 -7.87
N VAL A 65 1.98 4.96 -8.36
CA VAL A 65 2.97 3.92 -8.01
C VAL A 65 3.32 3.94 -6.51
N GLU A 66 3.21 5.12 -5.89
CA GLU A 66 3.46 5.33 -4.47
C GLU A 66 2.20 5.12 -3.62
N ALA A 67 1.02 5.00 -4.24
CA ALA A 67 -0.21 4.80 -3.49
C ALA A 67 -0.16 3.46 -2.76
N SER A 68 -0.45 3.50 -1.46
CA SER A 68 -0.54 2.27 -0.69
C SER A 68 -1.85 1.56 -1.01
N PHE A 69 -1.79 0.24 -1.20
CA PHE A 69 -2.95 -0.60 -1.50
C PHE A 69 -4.14 -0.38 -0.52
N ASN A 70 -3.82 -0.16 0.76
CA ASN A 70 -4.81 0.10 1.81
C ASN A 70 -5.46 1.50 1.69
N GLN A 71 -4.73 2.49 1.16
CA GLN A 71 -5.28 3.83 0.91
C GLN A 71 -6.28 3.81 -0.26
N LEU A 72 -6.10 2.88 -1.20
CA LEU A 72 -7.02 2.61 -2.30
C LEU A 72 -8.23 1.76 -1.86
N GLY A 73 -8.33 1.39 -0.59
CA GLY A 73 -9.42 0.57 -0.05
C GLY A 73 -9.25 -0.93 -0.29
N GLY A 74 -8.07 -1.38 -0.69
CA GLY A 74 -7.82 -2.78 -1.02
C GLY A 74 -7.80 -3.72 0.17
N THR A 75 -8.25 -4.95 -0.09
CA THR A 75 -8.34 -6.04 0.87
C THR A 75 -7.34 -7.15 0.57
N SER A 76 -7.17 -8.10 1.49
CA SER A 76 -6.34 -9.28 1.25
C SER A 76 -6.84 -10.11 0.05
N LEU A 77 -8.15 -10.09 -0.25
CA LEU A 77 -8.70 -10.82 -1.40
C LEU A 77 -8.26 -10.17 -2.72
N ASP A 78 -8.29 -8.84 -2.78
CA ASP A 78 -7.81 -8.08 -3.94
C ASP A 78 -6.31 -8.33 -4.16
N MET A 79 -5.55 -8.48 -3.08
CA MET A 79 -4.13 -8.85 -3.14
C MET A 79 -3.93 -10.27 -3.71
N ILE A 80 -4.78 -11.22 -3.33
CA ILE A 80 -4.74 -12.59 -3.86
C ILE A 80 -5.04 -12.56 -5.36
N HIS A 81 -6.06 -11.80 -5.80
CA HIS A 81 -6.37 -11.64 -7.22
C HIS A 81 -5.20 -11.02 -7.99
N ALA A 82 -4.62 -9.93 -7.48
CA ALA A 82 -3.45 -9.30 -8.08
C ALA A 82 -2.26 -10.27 -8.16
N LEU A 83 -2.01 -11.08 -7.13
CA LEU A 83 -0.95 -12.09 -7.15
C LEU A 83 -1.17 -13.13 -8.26
N THR A 84 -2.40 -13.58 -8.47
CA THR A 84 -2.72 -14.53 -9.53
C THR A 84 -2.39 -13.98 -10.91
N LEU A 85 -2.73 -12.71 -11.16
CA LEU A 85 -2.41 -12.02 -12.42
C LEU A 85 -0.89 -11.82 -12.59
N ILE A 86 -0.20 -11.34 -11.54
CA ILE A 86 1.26 -11.15 -11.54
C ILE A 86 1.98 -12.47 -11.86
N ARG A 87 1.54 -13.59 -11.27
CA ARG A 87 2.13 -14.91 -11.55
C ARG A 87 1.84 -15.42 -12.96
N GLY A 88 0.70 -15.06 -13.53
CA GLY A 88 0.32 -15.44 -14.89
C GLY A 88 1.06 -14.66 -15.96
N GLU A 89 1.33 -13.37 -15.71
CA GLU A 89 1.77 -12.43 -16.75
C GLU A 89 3.21 -11.93 -16.56
N ILE A 90 3.74 -11.93 -15.33
CA ILE A 90 5.00 -11.27 -14.99
C ILE A 90 6.04 -12.24 -14.41
N CYS A 91 5.78 -12.83 -13.24
CA CYS A 91 6.76 -13.63 -12.51
C CYS A 91 6.09 -14.76 -11.70
N LYS A 92 6.36 -16.02 -12.06
CA LYS A 92 5.71 -17.17 -11.40
C LYS A 92 6.14 -17.35 -9.95
N GLU A 93 7.39 -16.99 -9.66
CA GLU A 93 8.00 -17.09 -8.34
C GLU A 93 7.59 -15.96 -7.37
N ALA A 94 6.74 -15.03 -7.81
CA ALA A 94 6.25 -13.96 -6.94
C ALA A 94 5.58 -14.53 -5.68
N GLY A 95 6.13 -14.20 -4.51
CA GLY A 95 5.62 -14.67 -3.21
C GLY A 95 4.52 -13.78 -2.64
N PHE A 96 3.48 -14.37 -2.06
CA PHE A 96 2.40 -13.61 -1.42
C PHE A 96 2.88 -12.72 -0.27
N GLY A 97 3.77 -13.25 0.59
CA GLY A 97 4.33 -12.50 1.71
C GLY A 97 5.07 -11.23 1.26
N ALA A 98 5.87 -11.35 0.19
CA ALA A 98 6.56 -10.22 -0.41
C ALA A 98 5.59 -9.13 -0.93
N LEU A 99 4.47 -9.51 -1.55
CA LEU A 99 3.47 -8.52 -2.00
C LEU A 99 2.72 -7.84 -0.84
N LEU A 100 2.47 -8.57 0.25
CA LEU A 100 1.71 -8.06 1.39
C LEU A 100 2.52 -7.04 2.22
N THR A 101 3.82 -7.29 2.42
CA THR A 101 4.69 -6.43 3.24
C THR A 101 5.07 -5.12 2.55
N ASN A 102 4.89 -5.03 1.23
CA ASN A 102 5.22 -3.87 0.42
C ASN A 102 3.95 -3.07 0.07
N PRO A 103 3.71 -1.91 0.71
CA PRO A 103 2.45 -1.19 0.55
C PRO A 103 2.26 -0.57 -0.84
N SER A 104 3.33 -0.14 -1.53
CA SER A 104 3.25 0.55 -2.83
C SER A 104 3.66 -0.33 -4.03
N ILE A 105 3.26 0.09 -5.23
CA ILE A 105 3.64 -0.60 -6.48
C ILE A 105 5.15 -0.56 -6.68
N ARG A 106 5.81 0.57 -6.36
CA ARG A 106 7.27 0.72 -6.45
C ARG A 106 8.00 -0.32 -5.62
N GLN A 107 7.58 -0.46 -4.35
CA GLN A 107 8.23 -1.39 -3.43
C GLN A 107 8.01 -2.84 -3.87
N ARG A 108 6.87 -3.17 -4.48
CA ARG A 108 6.64 -4.49 -5.07
C ARG A 108 7.50 -4.74 -6.30
N ALA A 109 7.63 -3.75 -7.17
CA ALA A 109 8.51 -3.83 -8.34
C ALA A 109 9.96 -4.13 -7.90
N GLN A 110 10.46 -3.45 -6.87
CA GLN A 110 11.81 -3.67 -6.32
C GLN A 110 12.04 -5.11 -5.82
N VAL A 111 11.00 -5.80 -5.35
CA VAL A 111 11.11 -7.19 -4.87
C VAL A 111 10.91 -8.21 -5.99
N ILE A 112 10.09 -7.88 -7.00
CA ILE A 112 9.84 -8.76 -8.15
C ILE A 112 11.00 -8.71 -9.16
N GLU A 113 11.57 -7.53 -9.38
CA GLU A 113 12.65 -7.31 -10.35
C GLU A 113 13.82 -8.31 -10.22
N PRO A 114 14.40 -8.56 -9.03
CA PRO A 114 15.46 -9.57 -8.90
C PRO A 114 14.98 -11.00 -9.24
N LEU A 115 13.71 -11.35 -9.00
CA LEU A 115 13.16 -12.68 -9.31
C LEU A 115 13.07 -12.93 -10.83
N LEU A 116 12.80 -11.88 -11.61
CA LEU A 116 12.77 -11.94 -13.07
C LEU A 116 14.14 -12.26 -13.68
N PHE A 117 15.23 -11.84 -13.02
CA PHE A 117 16.58 -12.17 -13.46
C PHE A 117 16.91 -13.66 -13.25
N PHE A 118 16.36 -14.30 -12.21
CA PHE A 118 16.57 -15.73 -11.96
C PHE A 118 15.78 -16.65 -12.90
N GLU A 119 14.63 -16.22 -13.44
CA GLU A 119 13.88 -17.01 -14.43
C GLU A 119 14.54 -17.09 -15.82
N LYS A 120 15.47 -16.18 -16.13
CA LYS A 120 16.14 -16.11 -17.45
C LYS A 120 17.45 -16.92 -17.54
N LEU A 121 17.83 -17.61 -16.46
CA LEU A 121 18.99 -18.50 -16.37
C LEU A 121 18.55 -19.96 -16.51
#